data_AF-A0A9D4IBQ3-F1
#
_entry.id   AF-A0A9D4IBQ3-F1
#
_cell.length_a   1.000
_cell.length_b   1.000
_cell.length_c   1.000
_cell.angle_alpha   90.00
_cell.angle_beta   90.00
_cell.angle_gamma   90.00
#
_symmetry.space_group_name_H-M   'P 1'
#
loop_
_entity.id
_entity.type
_entity.pdbx_description
1 polymer ?
#
loop_
_entity_poly.entity_id
_entity_poly.type
_entity_poly.pdbx_seq_one_letter_code
_entity_poly.pdbx_strand_id
1 'polypeptide(L)'
;MNRHMSEEEVAQRDYNDNCWMDCAEVDARPFLHYLQYLTYGGLGQRDKQLHALTVLESYMCDKSSKINLYHLETAGNLLGHCYEMEGDYEGALYCYEQSLRFLGTNNAANWHIRRVLRVISG
;
A
#
# COMPACT_ATOMS: atom_id res chain seq x y z
N MET A 1 18.52 -39.91 13.75
CA MET A 1 17.62 -39.75 14.90
C MET A 1 16.65 -38.64 14.53
N ASN A 2 15.48 -39.00 13.99
CA ASN A 2 14.50 -38.02 13.51
C ASN A 2 13.81 -37.39 14.73
N ARG A 3 13.98 -36.09 14.92
CA ARG A 3 13.31 -35.32 15.96
C ARG A 3 11.81 -35.35 15.64
N HIS A 4 11.01 -35.99 16.48
CA HIS A 4 9.56 -35.87 16.43
C HIS A 4 9.22 -34.43 16.80
N MET A 5 8.66 -33.67 15.85
CA MET A 5 8.14 -32.34 16.13
C MET A 5 6.81 -32.46 16.85
N SER A 6 6.55 -31.56 17.81
CA SER A 6 5.24 -31.50 18.47
C SER A 6 4.16 -31.02 17.51
N GLU A 7 2.89 -31.31 17.81
CA GLU A 7 1.76 -30.85 17.00
C GLU A 7 1.70 -29.31 16.91
N GLU A 8 2.14 -28.59 17.96
CA GLU A 8 2.30 -27.14 17.96
C GLU A 8 3.41 -26.67 17.01
N GLU A 9 4.55 -27.37 16.95
CA GLU A 9 5.65 -27.05 16.03
C GLU A 9 5.25 -27.29 14.56
N VAL A 10 4.43 -28.32 14.30
CA VAL A 10 3.84 -28.58 12.97
C VAL A 10 2.85 -27.48 12.60
N ALA A 11 1.94 -27.10 13.50
CA ALA A 11 0.96 -26.04 13.25
C ALA A 11 1.61 -24.66 13.03
N GLN A 12 2.67 -24.33 13.80
CA GLN A 12 3.40 -23.08 13.64
C GLN A 12 4.18 -23.03 12.32
N ARG A 13 4.68 -24.19 11.88
CA ARG A 13 5.37 -24.32 10.59
C ARG A 13 4.39 -24.23 9.42
N ASP A 14 3.24 -24.89 9.49
CA ASP A 14 2.20 -24.82 8.47
C ASP A 14 1.58 -23.41 8.37
N TYR A 15 1.51 -22.67 9.49
CA TYR A 15 1.15 -21.25 9.50
C TYR A 15 2.19 -20.40 8.75
N ASN A 16 3.49 -20.64 8.98
CA ASN A 16 4.57 -19.91 8.30
C ASN A 16 4.72 -20.30 6.81
N ASP A 17 4.48 -21.57 6.45
CA ASP A 17 4.59 -22.08 5.08
C ASP A 17 3.37 -21.70 4.21
N ASN A 18 2.26 -21.23 4.80
CA ASN A 18 1.10 -20.69 4.06
C ASN A 18 1.06 -19.14 4.00
N CYS A 19 1.88 -18.46 4.79
CA CYS A 19 1.99 -16.99 4.84
C CYS A 19 2.51 -16.38 3.52
N TRP A 20 3.26 -17.12 2.70
CA TRP A 20 3.76 -16.58 1.42
C TRP A 20 2.65 -16.36 0.38
N MET A 21 1.56 -17.15 0.44
CA MET A 21 0.37 -16.93 -0.40
C MET A 21 -0.41 -15.70 0.06
N ASP A 22 -0.47 -15.44 1.36
CA ASP A 22 -0.93 -14.15 1.88
C ASP A 22 -0.03 -13.04 1.30
N CYS A 23 1.30 -13.18 1.33
CA CYS A 23 2.24 -12.23 0.69
C CYS A 23 2.08 -12.06 -0.84
N ALA A 24 1.41 -12.97 -1.55
CA ALA A 24 1.11 -12.85 -2.98
C ALA A 24 -0.26 -12.22 -3.27
N GLU A 25 -1.25 -12.39 -2.38
CA GLU A 25 -2.50 -11.61 -2.38
C GLU A 25 -2.27 -10.15 -1.90
N VAL A 26 -1.13 -9.92 -1.24
CA VAL A 26 -0.79 -8.74 -0.45
C VAL A 26 -0.63 -7.42 -1.21
N ASP A 27 -0.65 -7.41 -2.54
CA ASP A 27 -0.57 -6.15 -3.30
C ASP A 27 -1.69 -5.98 -4.33
N ALA A 28 -2.39 -7.04 -4.71
CA ALA A 28 -3.30 -6.99 -5.85
C ALA A 28 -4.47 -6.00 -5.67
N ARG A 29 -4.99 -5.85 -4.44
CA ARG A 29 -6.17 -5.03 -4.16
C ARG A 29 -5.89 -3.52 -4.17
N PRO A 30 -4.88 -2.99 -3.45
CA PRO A 30 -4.50 -1.58 -3.59
C PRO A 30 -4.13 -1.22 -5.04
N PHE A 31 -3.39 -2.08 -5.73
CA PHE A 31 -3.04 -1.86 -7.14
C PHE A 31 -4.26 -1.85 -8.06
N LEU A 32 -5.24 -2.74 -7.86
CA LEU A 32 -6.47 -2.73 -8.64
C LEU A 32 -7.20 -1.38 -8.54
N HIS A 33 -7.38 -0.86 -7.34
CA HIS A 33 -8.08 0.41 -7.14
C HIS A 33 -7.27 1.61 -7.64
N TYR A 34 -5.95 1.57 -7.52
CA TYR A 34 -5.07 2.54 -8.14
C TYR A 34 -5.19 2.55 -9.67
N LEU A 35 -5.19 1.38 -10.32
CA LEU A 35 -5.39 1.28 -11.77
C LEU A 35 -6.79 1.75 -12.19
N GLN A 36 -7.82 1.47 -11.39
CA GLN A 36 -9.16 2.01 -11.59
C GLN A 36 -9.17 3.54 -11.52
N TYR A 37 -8.50 4.13 -10.52
CA TYR A 37 -8.35 5.58 -10.39
C TYR A 37 -7.73 6.19 -11.66
N LEU A 38 -6.58 5.66 -12.12
CA LEU A 38 -5.92 6.13 -13.34
C LEU A 38 -6.81 6.00 -14.57
N THR A 39 -7.46 4.85 -14.72
CA THR A 39 -8.29 4.54 -15.90
C THR A 39 -9.51 5.44 -15.95
N TYR A 40 -10.24 5.58 -14.84
CA TYR A 40 -11.40 6.45 -14.78
C TYR A 40 -11.04 7.93 -14.94
N GLY A 41 -9.89 8.36 -14.41
CA GLY A 41 -9.35 9.69 -14.65
C GLY A 41 -9.07 9.95 -16.14
N GLY A 42 -8.40 9.01 -16.82
CA GLY A 42 -8.15 9.10 -18.26
C GLY A 42 -9.41 9.08 -19.13
N LEU A 43 -10.48 8.44 -18.65
CA LEU A 43 -11.80 8.42 -19.31
C LEU A 43 -12.71 9.60 -18.92
N GLY A 44 -12.26 10.51 -18.04
CA GLY A 44 -13.05 11.62 -17.53
C GLY A 44 -14.23 11.21 -16.63
N GLN A 45 -14.27 9.97 -16.14
CA GLN A 45 -15.33 9.44 -15.28
C GLN A 45 -15.06 9.80 -13.80
N ARG A 46 -15.19 11.08 -13.47
CA ARG A 46 -14.74 11.64 -12.19
C ARG A 46 -15.37 10.97 -10.96
N ASP A 47 -16.66 10.65 -10.99
CA ASP A 47 -17.34 10.00 -9.87
C ASP A 47 -16.74 8.62 -9.54
N LYS A 48 -16.40 7.84 -10.57
CA LYS A 48 -15.79 6.52 -10.40
C LYS A 48 -14.32 6.63 -9.99
N GLN A 49 -13.61 7.64 -10.49
CA GLN A 49 -12.25 7.94 -10.07
C GLN A 49 -12.21 8.29 -8.58
N LEU A 50 -13.10 9.18 -8.11
CA LEU A 50 -13.22 9.55 -6.70
C LEU A 50 -13.61 8.35 -5.84
N HIS A 51 -14.54 7.52 -6.31
CA HIS A 51 -14.89 6.30 -5.60
C HIS A 51 -13.68 5.36 -5.42
N ALA A 52 -12.88 5.17 -6.48
CA ALA A 52 -11.66 4.37 -6.40
C ALA A 52 -10.63 4.96 -5.43
N LEU A 53 -10.50 6.30 -5.39
CA LEU A 53 -9.66 7.01 -4.43
C LEU A 53 -10.12 6.78 -2.98
N THR A 54 -11.42 6.93 -2.71
CA THR A 54 -11.99 6.69 -1.36
C THR A 54 -11.78 5.25 -0.90
N VAL A 55 -11.87 4.28 -1.80
CA VAL A 55 -11.55 2.88 -1.46
C VAL A 55 -10.06 2.75 -1.14
N LEU A 56 -9.17 3.39 -1.89
CA LEU A 56 -7.73 3.39 -1.61
C LEU A 56 -7.40 4.02 -0.24
N GLU A 57 -8.05 5.15 0.10
CA GLU A 57 -7.94 5.81 1.41
C GLU A 57 -8.38 4.89 2.56
N SER A 58 -9.39 4.05 2.34
CA SER A 58 -9.90 3.15 3.38
C SER A 58 -8.86 2.13 3.88
N TYR A 59 -7.91 1.71 3.02
CA TYR A 59 -6.82 0.82 3.44
C TYR A 59 -5.92 1.47 4.50
N MET A 60 -5.72 2.78 4.44
CA MET A 60 -4.90 3.52 5.42
C MET A 60 -5.64 3.77 6.75
N CYS A 61 -6.98 3.75 6.73
CA CYS A 61 -7.82 4.02 7.90
C CYS A 61 -8.20 2.74 8.67
N ASP A 62 -8.10 1.57 8.05
CA ASP A 62 -8.49 0.33 8.68
C ASP A 62 -7.43 -0.15 9.71
N LYS A 63 -7.77 0.05 10.98
CA LYS A 63 -6.96 -0.36 12.14
C LYS A 63 -7.28 -1.76 12.63
N SER A 64 -8.16 -2.51 11.95
CA SER A 64 -8.65 -3.82 12.37
C SER A 64 -7.63 -4.95 12.13
N SER A 65 -6.42 -4.79 12.68
CA SER A 65 -5.51 -5.83 13.17
C SER A 65 -5.18 -7.07 12.32
N LYS A 66 -5.58 -7.15 11.05
CA LYS A 66 -5.26 -8.26 10.14
C LYS A 66 -4.74 -7.81 8.77
N ILE A 67 -4.76 -6.50 8.48
CA ILE A 67 -4.13 -5.99 7.27
C ILE A 67 -2.63 -6.18 7.43
N ASN A 68 -2.09 -7.04 6.56
CA ASN A 68 -0.66 -7.26 6.43
C ASN A 68 0.05 -5.91 6.28
N LEU A 69 1.12 -5.67 7.05
CA LEU A 69 1.85 -4.40 7.06
C LEU A 69 2.31 -3.96 5.66
N TYR A 70 2.52 -4.89 4.75
CA TYR A 70 2.83 -4.65 3.34
C TYR A 70 1.69 -4.00 2.54
N HIS A 71 0.42 -4.31 2.86
CA HIS A 71 -0.72 -3.61 2.24
C HIS A 71 -0.73 -2.12 2.57
N LEU A 72 -0.40 -1.76 3.82
CA LEU A 72 -0.38 -0.35 4.27
C LEU A 72 0.76 0.43 3.63
N GLU A 73 1.93 -0.21 3.51
CA GLU A 73 3.08 0.33 2.80
C GLU A 73 2.72 0.65 1.34
N THR A 74 2.19 -0.34 0.61
CA THR A 74 1.86 -0.18 -0.81
C THR A 74 0.70 0.79 -1.01
N ALA A 75 -0.35 0.72 -0.18
CA ALA A 75 -1.47 1.66 -0.24
C ALA A 75 -1.00 3.11 0.00
N GLY A 76 -0.12 3.34 0.98
CA GLY A 76 0.44 4.66 1.25
C GLY A 76 1.26 5.20 0.07
N ASN A 77 2.03 4.36 -0.60
CA ASN A 77 2.79 4.77 -1.78
C ASN A 77 1.87 5.11 -2.98
N LEU A 78 0.87 4.27 -3.25
CA LEU A 78 -0.08 4.48 -4.36
C LEU A 78 -0.97 5.70 -4.11
N LEU A 79 -1.47 5.88 -2.88
CA LEU A 79 -2.30 7.02 -2.50
C LEU A 79 -1.52 8.33 -2.58
N GLY A 80 -0.25 8.33 -2.15
CA GLY A 80 0.62 9.49 -2.29
C GLY A 80 0.77 9.94 -3.75
N HIS A 81 0.88 8.98 -4.68
CA HIS A 81 0.93 9.29 -6.10
C HIS A 81 -0.39 9.84 -6.65
N CYS A 82 -1.53 9.33 -6.17
CA CYS A 82 -2.84 9.91 -6.49
C CYS A 82 -2.92 11.39 -6.08
N TYR A 83 -2.55 11.73 -4.85
CA TYR A 83 -2.56 13.13 -4.39
C TYR A 83 -1.54 14.00 -5.14
N GLU A 84 -0.36 13.46 -5.48
CA GLU A 84 0.61 14.18 -6.31
C GLU A 84 0.01 14.57 -7.68
N MET A 85 -0.76 13.68 -8.31
CA MET A 85 -1.42 13.95 -9.60
C MET A 85 -2.56 14.97 -9.48
N GLU A 86 -3.24 15.04 -8.33
CA GLU A 86 -4.29 16.04 -8.05
C GLU A 86 -3.69 17.40 -7.62
N GLY A 87 -2.37 17.48 -7.43
CA GLY A 87 -1.66 18.68 -6.97
C GLY A 87 -1.70 18.89 -5.45
N ASP A 88 -2.24 17.94 -4.69
CA ASP A 88 -2.20 17.96 -3.23
C ASP A 88 -0.85 17.39 -2.75
N TYR A 89 0.17 18.24 -2.79
CA TYR A 89 1.52 17.84 -2.44
C TYR A 89 1.70 17.58 -0.93
N GLU A 90 0.92 18.22 -0.07
CA GLU A 90 0.97 18.00 1.38
C GLU A 90 0.38 16.63 1.73
N GLY A 91 -0.80 16.30 1.17
CA GLY A 91 -1.41 14.98 1.29
C GLY A 91 -0.53 13.88 0.70
N ALA A 92 0.12 14.15 -0.44
CA ALA A 92 1.07 13.23 -1.05
C ALA A 92 2.25 12.90 -0.12
N LEU A 93 2.90 13.92 0.44
CA LEU A 93 4.02 13.74 1.38
C LEU A 93 3.61 12.94 2.61
N TYR A 94 2.46 13.25 3.20
CA TYR A 94 1.94 12.51 4.34
C TYR A 94 1.83 11.01 4.04
N CYS A 95 1.26 10.65 2.88
CA CYS A 95 1.08 9.26 2.48
C CYS A 95 2.41 8.53 2.25
N TYR A 96 3.36 9.16 1.55
CA TYR A 96 4.68 8.58 1.33
C TYR A 96 5.45 8.38 2.65
N GLU A 97 5.34 9.32 3.58
CA GLU A 97 5.94 9.19 4.92
C GLU A 97 5.31 8.04 5.72
N GLN A 98 3.99 7.84 5.63
CA GLN A 98 3.35 6.68 6.25
C GLN A 98 3.86 5.37 5.63
N SER A 99 3.97 5.29 4.30
CA SER A 99 4.54 4.11 3.62
C SER A 99 5.94 3.77 4.14
N LEU A 100 6.82 4.77 4.27
CA LEU A 100 8.17 4.60 4.82
C LEU A 100 8.20 4.19 6.30
N ARG A 101 7.22 4.58 7.11
CA ARG A 101 7.12 4.13 8.50
C ARG A 101 6.87 2.62 8.60
N PHE A 102 6.12 2.06 7.65
CA PHE A 102 5.83 0.62 7.61
C PHE A 102 6.98 -0.18 7.00
N LEU A 103 7.63 0.34 5.95
CA LEU A 103 8.81 -0.26 5.34
C LEU A 103 9.87 0.81 5.03
N GLY A 104 10.82 0.98 5.95
CA GLY A 104 11.87 2.01 5.84
C GLY A 104 12.79 1.87 4.63
N THR A 105 12.76 0.74 3.92
CA THR A 105 13.51 0.47 2.69
C THR A 105 12.69 0.64 1.41
N ASN A 106 11.46 1.19 1.47
CA ASN A 106 10.71 1.47 0.25
C ASN A 106 11.43 2.53 -0.62
N ASN A 107 12.05 2.05 -1.70
CA ASN A 107 12.79 2.87 -2.65
C ASN A 107 11.87 3.80 -3.46
N ALA A 108 10.62 3.42 -3.72
CA ALA A 108 9.67 4.21 -4.49
C ALA A 108 9.19 5.44 -3.69
N ALA A 109 8.72 5.27 -2.46
CA ALA A 109 8.27 6.39 -1.62
C ALA A 109 9.39 7.42 -1.39
N ASN A 110 10.63 6.95 -1.15
CA ASN A 110 11.80 7.83 -1.04
C ASN A 110 12.06 8.67 -2.31
N TRP A 111 11.90 8.06 -3.49
CA TRP A 111 12.04 8.77 -4.76
C TRP A 111 10.94 9.83 -4.93
N HIS A 112 9.69 9.48 -4.64
CA HIS A 112 8.55 10.38 -4.76
C HIS A 112 8.67 11.58 -3.80
N ILE A 113 9.03 11.38 -2.53
CA ILE A 113 9.24 12.48 -1.57
C ILE A 113 10.28 13.47 -2.10
N ARG A 114 11.42 12.99 -2.58
CA ARG A 114 12.46 13.86 -3.15
C ARG A 114 11.96 14.67 -4.34
N ARG A 115 11.12 14.07 -5.18
CA ARG A 115 10.50 14.74 -6.33
C ARG A 115 9.51 15.81 -5.88
N VAL A 116 8.58 15.48 -4.99
CA VAL A 116 7.56 16.42 -4.47
C VAL A 116 8.23 17.61 -3.77
N LEU A 117 9.23 17.38 -2.92
CA LEU A 117 9.96 18.45 -2.25
C LEU A 117 10.63 19.42 -3.23
N ARG A 118 11.11 18.94 -4.39
CA ARG A 118 11.67 19.82 -5.44
C ARG A 118 10.61 20.70 -6.08
N VAL A 119 9.37 20.22 -6.19
CA VAL A 119 8.25 20.98 -6.76
C VAL A 119 7.77 22.06 -5.79
N ILE A 120 7.69 21.74 -4.48
CA ILE A 120 7.25 22.71 -3.46
C ILE A 120 8.31 23.79 -3.19
N SER A 121 9.60 23.42 -3.27
CA SER A 121 10.72 24.31 -2.91
C SER A 121 11.25 25.16 -4.07
N GLY A 122 10.75 24.95 -5.29
CA GLY A 122 11.16 25.65 -6.51
C GLY A 122 10.15 26.71 -6.92
#